data_AF-A0A1I2VEK9-F1
#
_entry.id   AF-A0A1I2VEK9-F1
#
_cell.length_a   1.000
_cell.length_b   1.000
_cell.length_c   1.000
_cell.angle_alpha   90.00
_cell.angle_beta   90.00
_cell.angle_gamma   90.00
#
_symmetry.space_group_name_H-M   'P 1'
#
loop_
_entity.id
_entity.type
_entity.pdbx_description
1 polymer ?
#
loop_
_entity_poly.entity_id
_entity_poly.type
_entity_poly.pdbx_seq_one_letter_code
_entity_poly.pdbx_strand_id
1 'polypeptide(L)' 'MGEGKFTLNEIAGAIDFVRGLNAARGGLLACPVSRLQVQYRLGYRRACELAGRLEELDVWEIVVTPSGLRGARIK' A
#
# COMPACT_ATOMS: atom_id res chain seq x y z
N MET A 1 -6.36 24.90 -0.29
CA MET A 1 -5.18 24.03 -0.10
C MET A 1 -5.41 22.78 -0.94
N GLY A 2 -4.73 22.64 -2.07
CA GLY A 2 -4.94 21.51 -2.98
C GLY A 2 -4.35 20.24 -2.38
N GLU A 3 -5.19 19.29 -1.99
CA GLU A 3 -4.79 17.91 -1.74
C GLU A 3 -4.32 17.32 -3.08
N GLY A 4 -3.02 17.43 -3.35
CA GLY A 4 -2.40 16.90 -4.55
C GLY A 4 -2.54 15.38 -4.58
N LYS A 5 -3.45 14.90 -5.45
CA LYS A 5 -3.57 13.48 -5.83
C LYS A 5 -2.19 12.94 -6.19
N PHE A 6 -1.90 11.68 -5.84
CA PHE A 6 -0.68 11.01 -6.27
C PHE A 6 -0.54 11.10 -7.80
N THR A 7 0.64 11.48 -8.25
CA THR A 7 1.00 11.46 -9.67
C THR A 7 1.04 10.03 -10.18
N LEU A 8 0.91 9.86 -11.51
CA LEU A 8 1.01 8.54 -12.13
C LEU A 8 2.36 7.86 -11.84
N ASN A 9 3.44 8.64 -11.76
CA ASN A 9 4.77 8.11 -11.44
C ASN A 9 4.86 7.62 -9.99
N GLU A 10 4.26 8.33 -9.03
CA GLU A 10 4.21 7.88 -7.63
C GLU A 10 3.39 6.59 -7.48
N ILE A 11 2.26 6.50 -8.20
CA ILE A 11 1.43 5.30 -8.22
C ILE A 11 2.19 4.13 -8.83
N ALA A 12 2.82 4.31 -10.00
CA ALA A 12 3.62 3.28 -10.65
C ALA A 12 4.75 2.77 -9.74
N GLY A 13 5.49 3.69 -9.10
CA GLY A 13 6.53 3.31 -8.15
C GLY A 13 6.00 2.55 -6.93
N ALA A 14 4.79 2.86 -6.45
CA ALA A 14 4.12 2.12 -5.38
C ALA A 14 3.70 0.71 -5.80
N ILE A 15 3.25 0.54 -7.04
CA ILE A 15 2.92 -0.77 -7.62
C ILE A 15 4.17 -1.64 -7.70
N ASP A 16 5.25 -1.12 -8.26
CA ASP A 16 6.52 -1.86 -8.40
C ASP A 16 7.08 -2.27 -7.03
N PHE A 17 7.01 -1.38 -6.05
CA PHE A 17 7.39 -1.68 -4.67
C PHE A 17 6.56 -2.83 -4.09
N VAL A 18 5.23 -2.77 -4.19
CA VAL A 18 4.33 -3.81 -3.65
C VAL A 18 4.56 -5.15 -4.35
N ARG A 19 4.71 -5.16 -5.68
CA ARG A 19 5.03 -6.38 -6.43
C ARG A 19 6.39 -6.95 -6.04
N GLY A 20 7.39 -6.10 -5.81
CA GLY A 20 8.69 -6.52 -5.28
C GLY A 20 8.60 -7.17 -3.89
N LEU A 21 7.70 -6.69 -3.02
CA LEU A 21 7.43 -7.30 -1.73
C LEU A 21 6.77 -8.68 -1.86
N ASN A 22 5.88 -8.87 -2.84
CA ASN A 22 5.23 -10.16 -3.09
C ASN A 22 6.26 -11.25 -3.38
N ALA A 23 7.18 -10.97 -4.31
CA ALA A 23 8.25 -11.89 -4.69
C ALA A 23 9.14 -12.30 -3.51
N ALA A 24 9.30 -11.43 -2.51
CA ALA A 24 10.16 -11.69 -1.35
C ALA A 24 9.43 -12.37 -0.16
N ARG A 25 8.11 -12.24 -0.03
CA ARG A 25 7.37 -12.57 1.22
C ARG A 25 6.11 -13.42 1.05
N GLY A 26 5.78 -13.87 -0.16
CA GLY A 26 4.67 -14.80 -0.39
C GLY A 26 3.28 -14.15 -0.29
N GLY A 27 3.17 -12.89 -0.70
CA GLY A 27 1.87 -12.26 -0.97
C GLY A 27 1.09 -11.72 0.23
N LEU A 28 1.58 -11.81 1.46
CA LEU A 28 0.93 -11.16 2.61
C LEU A 28 1.86 -10.15 3.29
N LEU A 29 1.44 -8.88 3.28
CA LEU A 29 2.15 -7.78 3.92
C LEU A 29 1.46 -7.38 5.22
N ALA A 30 2.16 -7.51 6.35
CA ALA A 30 1.69 -6.96 7.62
C ALA A 30 1.83 -5.43 7.65
N CYS A 31 0.83 -4.74 8.22
CA CYS A 31 0.80 -3.29 8.43
C CYS A 31 1.10 -2.48 7.14
N PRO A 32 0.29 -2.64 6.07
CA PRO A 32 0.56 -2.05 4.76
C PRO A 32 0.68 -0.52 4.79
N VAL A 33 -0.18 0.16 5.55
CA VAL A 33 -0.15 1.63 5.67
C VAL A 33 1.18 2.10 6.28
N SER A 34 1.62 1.49 7.38
CA SER A 34 2.88 1.83 8.04
C SER A 34 4.09 1.60 7.12
N ARG A 35 4.04 0.55 6.29
CA ARG A 35 5.07 0.30 5.27
C ARG A 35 5.13 1.42 4.24
N LEU A 36 3.98 1.87 3.71
CA LEU A 36 3.92 2.98 2.77
C LEU A 36 4.40 4.30 3.40
N GLN A 37 4.05 4.55 4.68
CA GLN A 37 4.54 5.72 5.41
C GLN A 37 6.06 5.77 5.47
N VAL A 38 6.71 4.64 5.80
CA VAL A 38 8.18 4.57 5.88
C VAL A 38 8.82 4.67 4.50
N GLN A 39 8.29 3.94 3.51
CA GLN A 39 8.87 3.88 2.16
C GLN A 39 8.81 5.24 1.44
N TYR A 40 7.67 5.94 1.54
CA TYR A 40 7.42 7.19 0.80
C TYR A 40 7.45 8.44 1.69
N ARG A 41 7.84 8.29 2.97
CA ARG A 41 7.84 9.37 3.98
C ARG A 41 6.51 10.13 4.05
N LEU A 42 5.41 9.38 4.01
CA LEU A 42 4.04 9.92 4.00
C LEU A 42 3.46 10.03 5.41
N GLY A 43 2.68 11.09 5.63
CA GLY A 43 1.76 11.14 6.77
C GLY A 43 0.66 10.07 6.66
N TYR A 44 0.06 9.70 7.80
CA TYR A 44 -0.92 8.61 7.88
C TYR A 44 -2.05 8.74 6.85
N ARG A 45 -2.66 9.92 6.74
CA ARG A 45 -3.76 10.18 5.78
C ARG A 45 -3.36 9.88 4.33
N ARG A 46 -2.21 10.40 3.89
CA ARG A 46 -1.72 10.16 2.52
C ARG A 46 -1.36 8.69 2.30
N ALA A 47 -0.83 8.00 3.30
CA ALA A 47 -0.56 6.58 3.19
C ALA A 47 -1.85 5.74 3.09
N CYS A 48 -2.92 6.12 3.79
CA CYS A 48 -4.25 5.52 3.61
C CYS A 48 -4.80 5.77 2.19
N GLU A 49 -4.67 6.99 1.67
CA GLU A 49 -5.07 7.32 0.30
C GLU A 49 -4.31 6.50 -0.74
N LEU A 50 -2.98 6.36 -0.58
CA LEU A 50 -2.16 5.54 -1.46
C LEU A 50 -2.56 4.06 -1.37
N ALA A 51 -2.82 3.57 -0.15
CA ALA A 51 -3.24 2.19 0.06
C ALA A 51 -4.58 1.89 -0.61
N GLY A 52 -5.55 2.80 -0.50
CA GLY A 52 -6.84 2.69 -1.18
C GLY A 52 -6.69 2.73 -2.70
N ARG A 53 -5.80 3.58 -3.24
CA ARG A 53 -5.51 3.59 -4.68
C ARG A 53 -4.92 2.29 -5.19
N LEU A 54 -4.01 1.68 -4.43
CA LEU A 54 -3.44 0.37 -4.78
C LEU A 54 -4.50 -0.74 -4.74
N GLU A 55 -5.48 -0.64 -3.84
CA GLU A 55 -6.62 -1.56 -3.77
C GLU A 55 -7.60 -1.35 -4.92
N GLU A 56 -7.94 -0.11 -5.27
CA GLU A 56 -8.76 0.22 -6.45
C GLU A 56 -8.14 -0.25 -7.78
N LEU A 57 -6.81 -0.31 -7.84
CA LEU A 57 -6.06 -0.80 -9.00
C LEU A 57 -5.82 -2.32 -8.98
N ASP A 58 -6.43 -3.04 -8.04
CA ASP A 58 -6.33 -4.48 -7.87
C ASP A 58 -4.90 -5.01 -7.66
N VAL A 59 -4.00 -4.18 -7.13
CA VAL A 59 -2.60 -4.54 -6.85
C VAL A 59 -2.52 -5.38 -5.58
N TRP A 60 -3.41 -5.10 -4.64
CA TRP A 60 -3.55 -5.83 -3.38
C TRP A 60 -4.97 -5.68 -2.83
N GLU A 61 -5.25 -6.38 -1.74
CA GLU A 61 -6.50 -6.33 -1.00
C GLU A 61 -6.17 -6.14 0.49
N ILE A 62 -6.81 -5.18 1.16
CA ILE A 62 -6.63 -5.01 2.60
C ILE A 62 -7.42 -6.09 3.33
N VAL A 63 -6.71 -6.91 4.12
CA VAL A 63 -7.30 -8.01 4.88
C VAL A 63 -7.11 -7.81 6.38
N VAL A 64 -8.09 -8.21 7.17
CA VAL A 64 -7.95 -8.30 8.62
C VAL A 64 -7.64 -9.75 8.98
N THR A 65 -6.49 -9.97 9.58
CA THR A 65 -6.08 -11.30 10.05
C THR A 65 -6.90 -11.72 11.28
N PRO A 66 -6.98 -13.01 11.61
CA PRO A 66 -7.71 -13.48 12.80
C PRO A 66 -7.25 -12.86 14.13
N SER A 67 -6.01 -12.38 14.20
CA SER A 67 -5.46 -11.66 15.36
C SER A 67 -5.86 -10.18 15.42
N GLY A 68 -6.69 -9.70 14.49
CA GLY A 68 -7.13 -8.30 14.40
C GLY A 68 -6.14 -7.37 13.70
N LEU A 69 -5.00 -7.88 13.22
CA LEU A 69 -4.02 -7.06 12.50
C LEU A 69 -4.48 -6.80 11.06
N ARG A 70 -4.33 -5.54 10.61
CA ARG A 70 -4.53 -5.16 9.22
C ARG A 70 -3.30 -5.53 8.39
N GLY A 71 -3.51 -6.42 7.42
CA GLY A 71 -2.54 -6.79 6.39
C GLY A 71 -3.00 -6.34 5.01
N ALA A 72 -2.16 -6.54 4.01
CA ALA A 72 -2.53 -6.50 2.61
C ALA A 72 -2.14 -7.82 1.93
N ARG A 73 -3.07 -8.45 1.23
CA ARG A 73 -2.80 -9.58 0.35
C ARG A 73 -2.48 -9.04 -1.03
N ILE A 74 -1.26 -9.26 -1.50
CA ILE A 74 -0.76 -8.78 -2.79
C ILE A 74 -1.24 -9.75 -3.88
N LYS A 75 -1.69 -9.21 -5.02
CA LYS A 75 -2.18 -9.97 -6.17
C LYS A 75 -1.12 -10.08 -7.27
#